data_AF-A0A2V8ITZ2-F1
#
_entry.id   AF-A0A2V8ITZ2-F1
#
_cell.length_a   1.000
_cell.length_b   1.000
_cell.length_c   1.000
_cell.angle_alpha   90.00
_cell.angle_beta   90.00
_cell.angle_gamma   90.00
#
_symmetry.space_group_name_H-M   'P 1'
#
loop_
_entity.id
_entity.type
_entity.pdbx_description
1 polymer ?
#
loop_
_entity_poly.entity_id
_entity_poly.type
_entity_poly.pdbx_seq_one_letter_code
_entity_poly.pdbx_strand_id
1 'polypeptide(L)'
;MSLLRFCEWLAATPGSIALHESRYLYLVVLSVHVLTLCLFVGTAAMIDLRLMGLTMQRVRFSEVIARLLPWTTAGFLLMIGSGALLFYAAPLVRYQNIFFRVKMAALMLAALNVFVFHNTVDGR
;
A
#
# COMPACT_ATOMS: atom_id res chain seq x y z
N MET A 1 -0.65 12.72 24.69
CA MET A 1 -1.96 12.66 24.01
C MET A 1 -2.20 11.22 23.59
N SER A 2 -3.27 10.57 24.04
CA SER A 2 -3.55 9.18 23.65
C SER A 2 -3.82 9.11 22.14
N LEU A 3 -3.40 8.03 21.47
CA LEU A 3 -3.67 7.77 20.05
C LEU A 3 -5.16 7.89 19.72
N LEU A 4 -6.03 7.50 20.65
CA LEU A 4 -7.49 7.69 20.57
C LEU A 4 -7.88 9.16 20.41
N ARG A 5 -7.33 10.07 21.25
CA ARG A 5 -7.66 11.50 21.15
C ARG A 5 -7.15 12.14 19.86
N PHE A 6 -6.03 11.65 19.33
CA PHE A 6 -5.57 12.08 18.02
C PHE A 6 -6.52 11.63 16.90
N CYS A 7 -6.99 10.37 16.94
CA CYS A 7 -7.98 9.87 15.98
C CYS A 7 -9.33 10.58 16.09
N GLU A 8 -9.78 10.93 17.30
CA GLU A 8 -11.01 11.71 17.53
C GLU A 8 -10.90 13.11 16.95
N TRP A 9 -9.78 13.80 17.18
CA TRP A 9 -9.52 15.11 16.57
C TRP A 9 -9.48 15.03 15.04
N LEU A 10 -8.84 14.00 14.49
CA LEU A 10 -8.76 13.78 13.05
C LEU A 10 -10.13 13.46 12.44
N ALA A 11 -11.00 12.73 13.16
CA ALA A 11 -12.37 12.43 12.72
C ALA A 11 -13.26 13.67 12.71
N ALA A 12 -13.01 14.62 13.62
CA ALA A 12 -13.80 15.84 13.77
C ALA A 12 -13.49 16.92 12.71
N THR A 13 -12.51 16.69 11.82
CA THR A 13 -12.19 17.65 10.78
C THR A 13 -13.29 17.70 9.71
N PRO A 14 -13.64 18.88 9.18
CA PRO A 14 -14.66 19.01 8.12
C PRO A 14 -14.31 18.18 6.88
N GLY A 15 -13.03 18.03 6.58
CA GLY A 15 -12.53 17.21 5.47
C GLY A 15 -12.76 15.71 5.68
N SER A 16 -12.58 15.20 6.91
CA SER A 16 -12.85 13.80 7.24
C SER A 16 -14.34 13.50 7.12
N ILE A 17 -15.19 14.36 7.68
CA ILE A 17 -16.65 14.23 7.64
C ILE A 17 -17.15 14.29 6.19
N ALA A 18 -16.70 15.28 5.41
CA ALA A 18 -17.09 15.40 4.00
C ALA A 18 -16.65 14.20 3.14
N LEU A 19 -15.47 13.62 3.40
CA LEU A 19 -15.02 12.39 2.74
C LEU A 19 -15.82 11.17 3.18
N HIS A 20 -16.19 11.09 4.45
CA HIS A 20 -16.97 9.98 5.01
C HIS A 20 -18.41 9.97 4.49
N GLU A 21 -19.05 11.15 4.49
CA GLU A 21 -20.44 11.30 4.07
C GLU A 21 -20.60 11.29 2.54
N SER A 22 -19.55 11.67 1.80
CA SER A 22 -19.58 11.64 0.34
C SER A 22 -19.47 10.20 -0.19
N ARG A 23 -20.63 9.63 -0.51
CA ARG A 23 -20.78 8.30 -1.10
C ARG A 23 -19.94 8.09 -2.37
N TYR A 24 -19.76 9.13 -3.19
CA TYR A 24 -18.98 9.05 -4.43
C TYR A 24 -17.49 9.19 -4.20
N LEU A 25 -17.04 10.16 -3.41
CA LEU A 25 -15.60 10.35 -3.14
C LEU A 25 -15.02 9.14 -2.42
N TYR A 26 -15.71 8.61 -1.42
CA TYR A 26 -15.28 7.41 -0.72
C TYR A 26 -15.15 6.21 -1.69
N LEU A 27 -16.13 5.99 -2.58
CA LEU A 27 -16.10 4.90 -3.56
C LEU A 27 -14.97 5.06 -4.58
N VAL A 28 -14.74 6.27 -5.07
CA VAL A 28 -13.66 6.54 -6.03
C VAL A 28 -12.32 6.27 -5.39
N VAL A 29 -12.08 6.79 -4.18
CA VAL A 29 -10.82 6.57 -3.45
C VAL A 29 -10.64 5.08 -3.13
N LEU A 30 -11.70 4.39 -2.71
CA LEU A 30 -11.68 2.95 -2.48
C LEU A 30 -11.34 2.17 -3.75
N SER A 31 -11.93 2.53 -4.88
CA SER A 31 -11.68 1.87 -6.17
C SER A 31 -10.23 2.08 -6.61
N VAL A 32 -9.73 3.32 -6.55
CA VAL A 32 -8.33 3.65 -6.85
C VAL A 32 -7.38 2.87 -5.92
N HIS A 33 -7.72 2.76 -4.64
CA HIS A 33 -6.93 1.98 -3.68
C HIS A 33 -6.85 0.50 -4.06
N VAL A 34 -7.97 -0.13 -4.42
CA VAL A 34 -7.99 -1.54 -4.82
C VAL A 34 -7.23 -1.75 -6.14
N LEU A 35 -7.40 -0.88 -7.13
CA LEU A 35 -6.69 -0.97 -8.41
C LEU A 35 -5.17 -0.84 -8.24
N THR A 36 -4.73 0.12 -7.42
CA THR A 36 -3.30 0.34 -7.13
C THR A 36 -2.71 -0.80 -6.28
N LEU A 37 -3.50 -1.39 -5.38
CA LEU A 37 -3.13 -2.61 -4.66
C LEU A 37 -2.95 -3.79 -5.63
N CYS A 38 -3.88 -4.02 -6.56
CA CYS A 38 -3.75 -5.07 -7.56
C CYS A 38 -2.51 -4.86 -8.44
N LEU A 39 -2.23 -3.62 -8.83
CA LEU A 39 -1.02 -3.27 -9.60
C LEU A 39 0.24 -3.60 -8.80
N PHE A 40 0.33 -3.14 -7.55
CA PHE A 40 1.49 -3.34 -6.68
C PHE A 40 1.72 -4.82 -6.38
N VAL A 41 0.70 -5.53 -5.89
CA VAL A 41 0.81 -6.95 -5.54
C VAL A 41 1.06 -7.79 -6.78
N GLY A 42 0.40 -7.49 -7.90
CA GLY A 42 0.59 -8.22 -9.16
C GLY A 42 2.02 -8.07 -9.71
N THR A 43 2.56 -6.85 -9.69
CA THR A 43 3.95 -6.59 -10.16
C THR A 43 4.99 -7.20 -9.23
N ALA A 44 4.81 -7.09 -7.90
CA ALA A 44 5.68 -7.74 -6.92
C ALA A 44 5.67 -9.27 -7.08
N ALA A 45 4.48 -9.89 -7.17
CA ALA A 45 4.35 -11.32 -7.36
C ALA A 45 5.00 -11.80 -8.68
N MET A 46 4.93 -11.01 -9.75
CA MET A 46 5.63 -11.33 -11.01
C MET A 46 7.16 -11.32 -10.83
N ILE A 47 7.71 -10.39 -10.06
CA ILE A 47 9.15 -10.35 -9.74
C ILE A 47 9.54 -11.58 -8.91
N ASP A 48 8.75 -11.93 -7.89
CA ASP A 48 9.01 -13.09 -7.03
C ASP A 48 8.93 -14.42 -7.79
N LEU A 49 7.91 -14.59 -8.63
CA LEU A 49 7.80 -15.76 -9.52
C LEU A 49 8.98 -15.83 -10.50
N ARG A 50 9.48 -14.68 -10.95
CA ARG A 50 10.66 -14.63 -11.84
C ARG A 50 11.92 -15.05 -11.09
N LEU A 51 12.09 -14.60 -9.85
CA LEU A 51 13.20 -14.97 -8.96
C LEU A 51 13.21 -16.47 -8.66
N MET A 52 12.03 -17.06 -8.45
CA MET A 52 11.86 -18.52 -8.29
C MET A 52 12.04 -19.31 -9.60
N GLY A 53 12.24 -18.62 -10.73
CA GLY A 53 12.44 -19.26 -12.02
C GLY A 53 11.18 -19.87 -12.64
N LEU A 54 9.98 -19.55 -12.13
CA LEU A 54 8.72 -20.13 -12.63
C LEU A 54 8.16 -19.40 -13.86
N THR A 55 8.51 -18.12 -14.05
CA THR A 55 8.01 -17.28 -15.16
C THR A 55 9.14 -16.56 -15.90
N MET A 56 8.87 -16.14 -17.15
CA MET A 56 9.75 -15.34 -18.03
C MET A 56 11.22 -15.80 -18.06
N GLN A 57 11.47 -17.11 -18.02
CA GLN A 57 12.82 -17.71 -17.99
C GLN A 57 13.75 -17.25 -19.11
N ARG A 58 13.19 -16.87 -20.27
CA ARG A 58 13.92 -16.44 -21.47
C ARG A 58 14.44 -15.00 -21.43
N VAL A 59 13.94 -14.15 -20.54
CA VAL A 59 14.27 -12.71 -20.47
C VAL A 59 15.21 -12.45 -19.30
N ARG A 60 16.29 -11.68 -19.48
CA ARG A 60 17.24 -11.39 -18.38
C ARG A 60 16.52 -10.75 -17.19
N PHE A 61 16.88 -11.18 -15.98
CA PHE A 61 16.27 -10.69 -14.74
C PHE A 61 16.36 -9.16 -14.61
N SER A 62 17.51 -8.57 -14.98
CA SER A 62 17.73 -7.12 -14.97
C SER A 62 16.74 -6.35 -15.86
N GLU A 63 16.35 -6.91 -17.01
CA GLU A 63 15.40 -6.25 -17.92
C GLU A 63 13.97 -6.31 -17.40
N VAL A 64 13.59 -7.42 -16.75
CA VAL A 64 12.28 -7.57 -16.10
C VAL A 64 12.16 -6.61 -14.92
N ILE A 65 13.18 -6.55 -14.07
CA ILE A 65 13.22 -5.64 -12.93
C ILE A 65 13.18 -4.18 -13.39
N ALA A 66 13.99 -3.78 -14.37
CA ALA A 66 14.02 -2.39 -14.85
C ALA A 66 12.65 -1.92 -15.37
N ARG A 67 11.85 -2.83 -15.95
CA ARG A 67 10.51 -2.51 -16.45
C ARG A 67 9.43 -2.56 -15.36
N LEU A 68 9.50 -3.49 -14.42
CA LEU A 68 8.47 -3.68 -13.39
C LEU A 68 8.67 -2.80 -12.15
N LEU A 69 9.91 -2.47 -11.79
CA LEU A 69 10.21 -1.63 -10.62
C LEU A 69 9.47 -0.28 -10.64
N PRO A 70 9.48 0.51 -11.73
CA PRO A 70 8.79 1.80 -11.76
C PRO A 70 7.28 1.69 -11.53
N TRP A 71 6.65 0.63 -12.06
CA TRP A 71 5.23 0.36 -11.85
C TRP A 71 4.95 -0.11 -10.43
N THR A 72 5.84 -0.92 -9.87
CA THR A 72 5.74 -1.40 -8.49
C THR A 72 5.85 -0.21 -7.52
N THR A 73 6.82 0.69 -7.71
CA THR A 73 7.00 1.87 -6.87
C THR A 73 5.86 2.87 -7.03
N ALA A 74 5.41 3.16 -8.26
CA ALA A 74 4.26 4.03 -8.50
C ALA A 74 2.98 3.47 -7.88
N GLY A 75 2.72 2.17 -8.06
CA GLY A 75 1.58 1.47 -7.44
C GLY A 75 1.63 1.52 -5.92
N PHE A 76 2.81 1.31 -5.33
CA PHE A 76 3.02 1.41 -3.89
C PHE A 76 2.72 2.80 -3.33
N LEU A 77 3.27 3.86 -3.96
CA LEU A 77 3.05 5.25 -3.52
C LEU A 77 1.56 5.63 -3.59
N LEU A 78 0.88 5.29 -4.69
CA LEU A 78 -0.55 5.55 -4.84
C LEU A 78 -1.40 4.72 -3.87
N MET A 79 -1.02 3.46 -3.61
CA MET A 79 -1.69 2.59 -2.65
C MET A 79 -1.59 3.15 -1.22
N ILE A 80 -0.42 3.67 -0.82
CA ILE A 80 -0.24 4.32 0.49
C ILE A 80 -1.07 5.60 0.58
N GLY A 81 -0.99 6.48 -0.43
CA GLY A 81 -1.73 7.74 -0.42
C GLY A 81 -3.24 7.55 -0.34
N SER A 82 -3.79 6.68 -1.18
CA SER A 82 -5.21 6.31 -1.15
C SER A 82 -5.61 5.58 0.13
N GLY A 83 -4.74 4.72 0.67
CA GLY A 83 -4.97 4.02 1.93
C GLY A 83 -5.02 4.97 3.14
N ALA A 84 -4.12 5.96 3.17
CA ALA A 84 -4.12 7.03 4.17
C ALA A 84 -5.38 7.88 4.08
N LEU A 85 -5.84 8.22 2.87
CA LEU A 85 -7.07 8.97 2.66
C LEU A 85 -8.31 8.20 3.13
N LEU A 86 -8.34 6.89 2.86
CA LEU A 86 -9.38 6.01 3.38
C LEU A 86 -9.34 5.94 4.92
N PHE A 87 -8.15 5.85 5.52
CA PHE A 87 -8.00 5.89 6.99
C PHE A 87 -8.52 7.21 7.56
N TYR A 88 -8.16 8.32 6.92
CA TYR A 88 -8.61 9.66 7.29
C TYR A 88 -10.13 9.80 7.26
N ALA A 89 -10.83 9.13 6.34
CA ALA A 89 -12.30 9.17 6.30
C ALA A 89 -12.98 8.48 7.49
N ALA A 90 -12.33 7.52 8.18
CA ALA A 90 -12.94 6.82 9.32
C ALA A 90 -11.88 6.32 10.32
N PRO A 91 -11.13 7.23 10.96
CA PRO A 91 -9.92 6.84 11.69
C PRO A 91 -10.25 6.07 12.97
N LEU A 92 -11.34 6.41 13.66
CA LEU A 92 -11.73 5.75 14.91
C LEU A 92 -12.16 4.28 14.69
N VAL A 93 -13.09 4.07 13.74
CA VAL A 93 -13.61 2.75 13.38
C VAL A 93 -12.50 1.85 12.87
N ARG A 94 -11.58 2.39 12.05
CA ARG A 94 -10.45 1.62 11.51
C ARG A 94 -9.39 1.33 12.56
N TYR A 95 -9.08 2.26 13.45
CA TYR A 95 -8.10 2.02 14.51
C TYR A 95 -8.57 0.99 15.54
N GLN A 96 -9.87 0.93 15.82
CA GLN A 96 -10.45 -0.09 16.70
C GLN A 96 -10.53 -1.48 16.05
N ASN A 97 -10.46 -1.55 14.72
CA ASN A 97 -10.51 -2.81 14.00
C ASN A 97 -9.17 -3.57 14.07
N ILE A 98 -9.20 -4.78 14.63
CA ILE A 98 -8.03 -5.65 14.77
C ILE A 98 -7.39 -5.98 13.40
N PHE A 99 -8.20 -6.21 12.36
CA PHE A 99 -7.72 -6.57 11.03
C PHE A 99 -6.93 -5.43 10.37
N PHE A 100 -7.30 -4.19 10.65
CA PHE A 100 -6.56 -3.03 10.17
C PHE A 100 -5.16 -2.99 10.81
N ARG A 101 -5.05 -3.25 12.12
CA ARG A 101 -3.76 -3.28 12.83
C ARG A 101 -2.84 -4.38 12.29
N VAL A 102 -3.39 -5.58 12.08
CA VAL A 102 -2.65 -6.70 11.47
C VAL A 102 -2.19 -6.34 10.07
N LYS A 103 -3.06 -5.72 9.25
CA LYS A 103 -2.70 -5.25 7.91
C LYS A 103 -1.53 -4.26 7.96
N MET A 104 -1.55 -3.30 8.89
CA MET A 104 -0.46 -2.32 9.05
C MET A 104 0.85 -2.99 9.50
N ALA A 105 0.78 -3.96 10.41
CA ALA A 105 1.96 -4.73 10.82
C ALA A 105 2.56 -5.53 9.65
N ALA A 106 1.72 -6.21 8.86
CA ALA A 106 2.16 -6.92 7.66
C ALA A 106 2.79 -5.98 6.62
N LEU A 107 2.25 -4.76 6.46
CA LEU A 107 2.77 -3.76 5.54
C LEU A 107 4.14 -3.22 6.00
N MET A 108 4.34 -3.07 7.32
CA MET A 108 5.66 -2.75 7.88
C MET A 108 6.67 -3.87 7.67
N LEU A 109 6.27 -5.14 7.84
CA LEU A 109 7.13 -6.30 7.55
C LEU A 109 7.50 -6.37 6.07
N ALA A 110 6.56 -6.09 5.16
CA ALA A 110 6.83 -6.02 3.73
C ALA A 110 7.81 -4.90 3.38
N ALA A 111 7.64 -3.70 3.95
CA ALA A 111 8.57 -2.59 3.75
C ALA A 111 9.98 -2.92 4.27
N LEU A 112 10.08 -3.59 5.43
CA LEU A 112 11.35 -4.06 5.98
C LEU A 112 12.00 -5.10 5.06
N ASN A 113 11.22 -6.04 4.52
CA ASN A 113 11.71 -7.04 3.59
C ASN A 113 12.32 -6.39 2.33
N VAL A 114 11.61 -5.42 1.73
CA VAL A 114 12.12 -4.67 0.57
C VAL A 114 13.40 -3.88 0.93
N PHE A 115 13.42 -3.23 2.10
CA PHE A 115 14.59 -2.49 2.57
C PHE A 115 15.81 -3.41 2.75
N VAL A 116 15.63 -4.59 3.35
CA VAL A 116 16.70 -5.58 3.50
C VAL A 116 17.17 -6.10 2.14
N PHE A 117 16.23 -6.38 1.22
CA PHE A 117 16.54 -6.84 -0.12
C PHE A 117 17.37 -5.80 -0.89
N HIS A 118 16.95 -4.54 -0.88
CA HIS A 118 17.66 -3.46 -1.57
C HIS A 118 19.06 -3.23 -0.97
N ASN A 119 19.21 -3.19 0.35
CA ASN A 119 20.53 -3.01 0.98
C ASN A 119 21.47 -4.21 0.79
N THR A 120 20.95 -5.43 0.64
CA THR A 120 21.77 -6.64 0.51
C THR A 120 22.10 -6.98 -0.95
N VAL A 121 21.18 -6.69 -1.87
CA VAL A 121 21.25 -7.14 -3.27
C VAL A 121 21.62 -6.02 -4.25
N ASP A 122 21.10 -4.79 -4.06
CA ASP A 122 21.46 -3.61 -4.91
C ASP A 122 22.72 -2.87 -4.40
N GLY A 123 23.31 -3.30 -3.28
CA GLY A 123 24.54 -2.76 -2.71
C GLY A 123 25.85 -3.22 -3.38
N ARG A 124 25.83 -3.59 -4.68
CA ARG A 124 27.01 -3.91 -5.49
C ARG A 124 26.96 -3.26 -6.86
#